data_AF-A0A7C1REP7-F1
#
_entry.id   AF-A0A7C1REP7-F1
#
_cell.length_a   1.000
_cell.length_b   1.000
_cell.length_c   1.000
_cell.angle_alpha   90.00
_cell.angle_beta   90.00
_cell.angle_gamma   90.00
#
_symmetry.space_group_name_H-M   'P 1'
#
loop_
_entity.id
_entity.type
_entity.pdbx_description
1 polymer ?
#
loop_
_entity_poly.entity_id
_entity_poly.type
_entity_poly.pdbx_seq_one_letter_code
_entity_poly.pdbx_strand_id
1 'polypeptide(L)'
;MSEQNEIQRIEPISPLANAAELVKVGGNMDVGKLKELLDLQERWEANEAKKAFVVAMAAFKENPPEILKDKTVSYGQTSYRHATLYNVTSKINSALSLHGLTASWRTAQDNGSIKVTCKITHVLGHSEETSLSAPPDDSGKKNVIQQMASTVTYLERYTLFALTGLAGKDQDDDGNGSGKKPPTVRPPTDEEWEVIAEVCKAIPAPPGKRVDAKKVAAICYESRQAYPYDMAHVTRTAEWLSDMNRPELFIPEPKDEFDEHVENFNSQPEDPAAKEAEATAAAKFGEKNEQVELRYYCTKCDKEFEEFKIKGVCVNTDCLSRDIIDRQKS
;
A
#
# COMPACT_ATOMS: atom_id res chain seq x y z
N MET A 1 27.19 5.37 -35.73
CA MET A 1 28.42 5.54 -34.94
C MET A 1 28.10 6.49 -33.81
N SER A 2 27.77 5.95 -32.64
CA SER A 2 27.58 6.73 -31.41
C SER A 2 28.45 6.04 -30.37
N GLU A 3 29.73 6.43 -30.33
CA GLU A 3 30.65 6.05 -29.27
C GLU A 3 30.11 6.61 -27.96
N GLN A 4 29.70 5.71 -27.07
CA GLN A 4 29.41 6.04 -25.69
C GLN A 4 30.74 6.37 -25.01
N ASN A 5 30.87 7.59 -24.52
CA ASN A 5 31.97 7.99 -23.62
C ASN A 5 31.84 7.18 -22.33
N GLU A 6 32.52 6.04 -22.27
CA GLU A 6 32.76 5.31 -21.03
C GLU A 6 33.71 6.16 -20.18
N ILE A 7 33.16 6.82 -19.16
CA ILE A 7 33.96 7.50 -18.15
C ILE A 7 34.78 6.41 -17.46
N GLN A 8 36.07 6.34 -17.77
CA GLN A 8 36.99 5.43 -17.10
C GLN A 8 36.89 5.65 -15.59
N ARG A 9 36.38 4.64 -14.86
CA ARG A 9 36.40 4.62 -13.40
C ARG A 9 37.86 4.45 -12.97
N ILE A 10 38.55 5.57 -12.75
CA ILE A 10 39.85 5.55 -12.08
C ILE A 10 39.55 5.24 -10.62
N GLU A 11 39.94 4.04 -10.16
CA GLU A 11 39.85 3.73 -8.74
C GLU A 11 40.76 4.70 -7.97
N PRO A 12 40.24 5.42 -6.97
CA PRO A 12 41.03 6.39 -6.25
C PRO A 12 42.10 5.65 -5.43
N ILE A 13 43.37 5.85 -5.79
CA ILE A 13 44.51 5.25 -5.09
C ILE A 13 44.62 5.89 -3.70
N SER A 14 44.65 5.07 -2.65
CA SER A 14 44.70 5.58 -1.28
C SER A 14 46.05 6.26 -0.98
N PRO A 15 46.08 7.28 -0.11
CA PRO A 15 47.33 7.92 0.33
C PRO A 15 48.34 6.91 0.89
N LEU A 16 47.87 5.89 1.61
CA LEU A 16 48.73 4.84 2.15
C LEU A 16 49.33 3.93 1.06
N ALA A 17 48.59 3.64 -0.01
CA ALA A 17 49.11 2.86 -1.13
C ALA A 17 50.26 3.62 -1.83
N ASN A 18 50.09 4.92 -2.06
CA ASN A 18 51.15 5.79 -2.61
C ASN A 18 52.38 5.86 -1.69
N ALA A 19 52.16 5.98 -0.37
CA ALA A 19 53.26 6.00 0.60
C ALA A 19 54.03 4.66 0.64
N ALA A 20 53.32 3.52 0.56
CA ALA A 20 53.95 2.20 0.52
C ALA A 20 54.81 2.01 -0.73
N GLU A 21 54.41 2.57 -1.87
CA GLU A 21 55.20 2.55 -3.10
C GLU A 21 56.46 3.42 -3.00
N LEU A 22 56.34 4.61 -2.39
CA LEU A 22 57.49 5.49 -2.13
C LEU A 22 58.55 4.86 -1.21
N VAL A 23 58.13 4.09 -0.20
CA VAL A 23 59.06 3.34 0.66
C VAL A 23 59.75 2.22 -0.12
N LYS A 24 59.04 1.51 -1.00
CA LYS A 24 59.62 0.45 -1.84
C LYS A 24 60.70 0.97 -2.80
N VAL A 25 60.60 2.21 -3.27
CA VAL A 25 61.62 2.84 -4.13
C VAL A 25 62.76 3.53 -3.34
N GLY A 26 62.90 3.24 -2.04
CA GLY A 26 64.02 3.69 -1.21
C GLY A 26 63.74 4.95 -0.38
N GLY A 27 62.48 5.37 -0.25
CA GLY A 27 62.10 6.47 0.64
C GLY A 27 62.21 6.09 2.13
N ASN A 28 62.87 6.93 2.94
CA ASN A 28 62.91 6.80 4.40
C ASN A 28 61.75 7.58 5.04
N MET A 29 60.92 6.92 5.87
CA MET A 29 59.79 7.53 6.57
C MET A 29 60.02 7.51 8.08
N ASP A 30 60.02 8.69 8.69
CA ASP A 30 60.04 8.86 10.14
C ASP A 30 58.67 8.56 10.78
N VAL A 31 58.66 8.22 12.07
CA VAL A 31 57.46 7.92 12.87
C VAL A 31 56.47 9.09 12.86
N GLY A 32 56.95 10.34 12.88
CA GLY A 32 56.08 11.52 12.76
C GLY A 32 55.31 11.55 11.44
N LYS A 33 55.98 11.26 10.32
CA LYS A 33 55.36 11.20 8.99
C LYS A 33 54.38 10.03 8.85
N LEU A 34 54.68 8.89 9.48
CA LEU A 34 53.76 7.75 9.53
C LEU A 34 52.44 8.13 10.20
N LYS A 35 52.49 8.87 11.32
CA LYS A 35 51.27 9.35 11.98
C LYS A 35 50.47 10.30 11.09
N GLU A 36 51.12 11.28 10.45
CA GLU A 36 50.45 12.19 9.52
C GLU A 36 49.82 11.46 8.33
N LEU A 37 50.46 10.41 7.83
CA LEU A 37 49.92 9.57 6.76
C LEU A 37 48.72 8.74 7.22
N LEU A 38 48.72 8.22 8.45
CA LEU A 38 47.56 7.53 9.02
C LEU A 38 46.39 8.50 9.22
N ASP A 39 46.63 9.70 9.75
CA ASP A 39 45.59 10.74 9.89
C ASP A 39 45.05 11.19 8.51
N LEU A 40 45.89 11.21 7.48
CA LEU A 40 45.48 11.47 6.10
C LEU A 40 44.65 10.31 5.53
N GLN A 41 45.05 9.07 5.82
CA GLN A 41 44.34 7.86 5.40
C GLN A 41 42.94 7.79 6.04
N GLU A 42 42.82 8.01 7.34
CA GLU A 42 41.51 8.02 8.04
C GLU A 42 40.57 9.08 7.44
N ARG A 43 41.09 10.29 7.16
CA ARG A 43 40.31 11.35 6.51
C ARG A 43 39.91 10.97 5.07
N TRP A 44 40.80 10.31 4.34
CA TRP A 44 40.50 9.83 3.00
C TRP A 44 39.40 8.76 3.03
N GLU A 45 39.50 7.77 3.92
CA GLU A 45 38.47 6.74 4.12
C GLU A 45 37.13 7.33 4.54
N ALA A 46 37.13 8.31 5.46
CA ALA A 46 35.91 9.02 5.87
C ALA A 46 35.26 9.77 4.69
N ASN A 47 36.06 10.39 3.82
CA ASN A 47 35.58 11.06 2.62
C ASN A 47 35.04 10.07 1.59
N GLU A 48 35.70 8.94 1.38
CA GLU A 48 35.21 7.87 0.49
C GLU A 48 33.89 7.28 1.01
N ALA A 49 33.79 7.02 2.32
CA ALA A 49 32.54 6.57 2.93
C ALA A 49 31.40 7.58 2.76
N LYS A 50 31.70 8.88 2.85
CA LYS A 50 30.73 9.96 2.61
C LYS A 50 30.29 10.02 1.15
N LYS A 51 31.22 9.94 0.19
CA LYS A 51 30.87 9.88 -1.24
C LYS A 51 30.00 8.66 -1.54
N ALA A 52 30.36 7.49 -1.01
CA ALA A 52 29.59 6.26 -1.19
C ALA A 52 28.18 6.36 -0.58
N PHE A 53 28.04 6.97 0.59
CA PHE A 53 26.72 7.25 1.18
C PHE A 53 25.86 8.12 0.25
N VAL A 54 26.42 9.20 -0.32
CA VAL A 54 25.68 10.08 -1.24
C VAL A 54 25.22 9.32 -2.48
N VAL A 55 26.09 8.50 -3.06
CA VAL A 55 25.75 7.65 -4.22
C VAL A 55 24.66 6.64 -3.86
N ALA A 56 24.78 5.95 -2.72
CA ALA A 56 23.79 4.98 -2.25
C ALA A 56 22.43 5.64 -1.99
N MET A 57 22.42 6.82 -1.37
CA MET A 57 21.19 7.56 -1.09
C MET A 57 20.54 8.09 -2.39
N ALA A 58 21.35 8.51 -3.37
CA ALA A 58 20.84 8.89 -4.69
C ALA A 58 20.20 7.70 -5.42
N ALA A 59 20.86 6.54 -5.41
CA ALA A 59 20.32 5.31 -6.00
C ALA A 59 19.03 4.84 -5.30
N PHE A 60 18.97 4.91 -3.97
CA PHE A 60 17.75 4.65 -3.20
C PHE A 60 16.58 5.56 -3.64
N LYS A 61 16.86 6.83 -3.93
CA LYS A 61 15.85 7.82 -4.35
C LYS A 61 15.44 7.69 -5.82
N GLU A 62 16.14 6.91 -6.64
CA GLU A 62 15.78 6.68 -8.04
C GLU A 62 14.48 5.88 -8.16
N ASN A 63 14.27 4.93 -7.25
CA ASN A 63 13.08 4.09 -7.18
C ASN A 63 12.52 4.07 -5.74
N PRO A 64 11.95 5.19 -5.26
CA PRO A 64 11.53 5.31 -3.88
C PRO A 64 10.33 4.40 -3.59
N PRO A 65 10.28 3.73 -2.42
CA PRO A 65 9.15 2.87 -2.08
C PRO A 65 7.88 3.68 -1.85
N GLU A 66 6.75 3.19 -2.37
CA GLU A 66 5.44 3.82 -2.16
C GLU A 66 4.86 3.47 -0.78
N ILE A 67 4.52 4.49 0.00
CA ILE A 67 4.03 4.35 1.39
C ILE A 67 2.57 4.79 1.46
N LEU A 68 1.68 3.80 1.54
CA LEU A 68 0.23 3.98 1.63
C LEU A 68 -0.24 3.97 3.09
N LYS A 69 -1.32 4.70 3.39
CA LYS A 69 -1.97 4.67 4.71
C LYS A 69 -2.67 3.32 4.93
N ASP A 70 -2.20 2.52 5.89
CA ASP A 70 -2.71 1.17 6.20
C ASP A 70 -3.57 1.09 7.46
N LYS A 71 -3.67 2.18 8.24
CA LYS A 71 -4.47 2.21 9.48
C LYS A 71 -5.44 3.37 9.51
N THR A 72 -6.69 3.08 9.90
CA THR A 72 -7.72 4.06 10.22
C THR A 72 -7.83 4.20 11.73
N VAL A 73 -7.83 5.44 12.23
CA VAL A 73 -8.12 5.78 13.62
C VAL A 73 -9.40 6.60 13.66
N SER A 74 -10.28 6.29 14.60
CA SER A 74 -11.52 7.02 14.86
C SER A 74 -11.65 7.29 16.34
N TYR A 75 -11.80 8.56 16.71
CA TYR A 75 -12.03 9.00 18.09
C TYR A 75 -13.06 10.14 18.11
N GLY A 76 -14.17 9.93 18.80
CA GLY A 76 -15.29 10.87 18.80
C GLY A 76 -15.80 11.11 17.37
N GLN A 77 -15.80 12.37 16.94
CA GLN A 77 -16.19 12.78 15.58
C GLN A 77 -15.01 12.83 14.58
N THR A 78 -13.79 12.54 15.04
CA THR A 78 -12.59 12.61 14.20
C THR A 78 -12.21 11.24 13.70
N SER A 79 -12.08 11.07 12.38
CA SER A 79 -11.48 9.88 11.77
C SER A 79 -10.41 10.29 10.78
N TYR A 80 -9.24 9.65 10.88
CA TYR A 80 -8.12 9.87 9.96
C TYR A 80 -7.39 8.55 9.68
N ARG A 81 -6.72 8.50 8.52
CA ARG A 81 -5.88 7.37 8.14
C ARG A 81 -4.41 7.77 8.23
N HIS A 82 -3.55 6.83 8.61
CA HIS A 82 -2.10 7.05 8.63
C HIS A 82 -1.35 5.76 8.24
N ALA A 83 -0.09 5.92 7.81
CA ALA A 83 0.82 4.80 7.58
C ALA A 83 1.43 4.35 8.92
N THR A 84 1.28 3.08 9.29
CA THR A 84 1.84 2.53 10.54
C THR A 84 3.36 2.52 10.51
N LEU A 85 3.99 2.56 11.69
CA LEU A 85 5.45 2.47 11.77
C LEU A 85 5.96 1.18 11.11
N TYR A 86 5.29 0.03 11.32
CA TYR A 86 5.65 -1.24 10.70
C TYR A 86 5.66 -1.16 9.17
N ASN A 87 4.58 -0.67 8.56
CA ASN A 87 4.51 -0.51 7.10
C ASN A 87 5.62 0.41 6.57
N VAL A 88 5.87 1.53 7.25
CA VAL A 88 6.94 2.48 6.90
C VAL A 88 8.31 1.83 7.00
N THR A 89 8.65 1.24 8.15
CA THR A 89 9.98 0.67 8.38
C THR A 89 10.24 -0.56 7.54
N SER A 90 9.26 -1.45 7.36
CA SER A 90 9.42 -2.63 6.50
C SER A 90 9.73 -2.23 5.06
N LYS A 91 8.99 -1.27 4.49
CA LYS A 91 9.22 -0.83 3.10
C LYS A 91 10.53 -0.07 2.95
N ILE A 92 10.77 0.92 3.80
CA ILE A 92 11.97 1.76 3.72
C ILE A 92 13.24 0.94 4.00
N ASN A 93 13.26 0.12 5.06
CA ASN A 93 14.46 -0.66 5.40
C ASN A 93 14.78 -1.71 4.33
N SER A 94 13.77 -2.32 3.72
CA SER A 94 13.99 -3.24 2.60
C SER A 94 14.66 -2.53 1.43
N ALA A 95 14.15 -1.34 1.06
CA ALA A 95 14.73 -0.54 -0.01
C ALA A 95 16.13 0.01 0.32
N LEU A 96 16.36 0.51 1.54
CA LEU A 96 17.68 0.97 2.00
C LEU A 96 18.73 -0.15 1.97
N SER A 97 18.33 -1.37 2.37
CA SER A 97 19.25 -2.52 2.44
C SER A 97 19.83 -2.90 1.08
N LEU A 98 19.08 -2.69 -0.01
CA LEU A 98 19.56 -2.92 -1.38
C LEU A 98 20.76 -2.04 -1.75
N HIS A 99 20.92 -0.90 -1.06
CA HIS A 99 22.00 0.06 -1.29
C HIS A 99 23.02 0.09 -0.13
N GLY A 100 23.03 -0.92 0.74
CA GLY A 100 23.97 -0.99 1.86
C GLY A 100 23.73 0.09 2.93
N LEU A 101 22.50 0.59 3.03
CA LEU A 101 22.09 1.57 4.03
C LEU A 101 21.23 0.90 5.11
N THR A 102 21.43 1.28 6.36
CA THR A 102 20.64 0.78 7.50
C THR A 102 20.14 1.92 8.37
N ALA A 103 18.86 1.90 8.75
CA ALA A 103 18.26 2.86 9.65
C ALA A 103 18.19 2.32 11.09
N SER A 104 18.45 3.19 12.06
CA SER A 104 18.37 2.90 13.49
C SER A 104 17.91 4.13 14.25
N TRP A 105 17.43 3.93 15.49
CA TRP A 105 16.97 5.02 16.33
C TRP A 105 17.68 5.02 17.69
N ARG A 106 17.82 6.22 18.24
CA ARG A 106 18.17 6.47 19.64
C ARG A 106 17.08 7.32 20.26
N THR A 107 16.59 6.88 21.42
CA THR A 107 15.54 7.59 22.15
C THR A 107 16.12 8.12 23.45
N ALA A 108 15.90 9.41 23.70
CA ALA A 108 16.28 10.10 24.92
C ALA A 108 15.06 10.80 25.52
N GLN A 109 15.12 11.05 26.82
CA GLN A 109 14.12 11.84 27.53
C GLN A 109 14.84 12.99 28.25
N ASP A 110 14.34 14.20 28.07
CA ASP A 110 14.87 15.40 28.72
C ASP A 110 13.72 16.30 29.16
N ASN A 111 13.68 16.66 30.45
CA ASN A 111 12.69 17.57 31.03
C ASN A 111 11.23 17.26 30.67
N GLY A 112 10.87 15.97 30.63
CA GLY A 112 9.51 15.53 30.28
C GLY A 112 9.20 15.56 28.78
N SER A 113 10.15 15.91 27.92
CA SER A 113 10.08 15.74 26.47
C SER A 113 10.78 14.45 26.03
N ILE A 114 10.20 13.79 25.03
CA ILE A 114 10.81 12.63 24.38
C ILE A 114 11.52 13.14 23.13
N LYS A 115 12.79 12.79 22.96
CA LYS A 115 13.59 13.05 21.76
C LYS A 115 13.92 11.74 21.08
N VAL A 116 13.64 11.64 19.79
CA VAL A 116 14.03 10.49 18.96
C VAL A 116 14.98 10.99 17.88
N THR A 117 16.12 10.32 17.77
CA THR A 117 17.13 10.55 16.73
C THR A 117 17.16 9.35 15.80
N CYS A 118 16.79 9.55 14.53
CA CYS A 118 16.97 8.55 13.48
C CYS A 118 18.35 8.71 12.86
N LYS A 119 19.04 7.60 12.63
CA LYS A 119 20.37 7.54 12.03
C LYS A 119 20.36 6.53 10.87
N ILE A 120 20.78 6.96 9.68
CA ILE A 120 21.06 6.06 8.55
C ILE A 120 22.57 5.92 8.41
N THR A 121 23.05 4.68 8.37
CA THR A 121 24.47 4.35 8.25
C THR A 121 24.72 3.56 6.97
N HIS A 122 25.72 3.94 6.20
CA HIS A 122 26.21 3.18 5.05
C HIS A 122 27.19 2.09 5.51
N VAL A 123 27.29 1.00 4.75
CA VAL A 123 28.20 -0.12 5.05
C VAL A 123 29.67 0.28 5.20
N LEU A 124 30.09 1.38 4.54
CA LEU A 124 31.44 1.95 4.69
C LEU A 124 31.62 2.85 5.93
N GLY A 125 30.60 2.97 6.78
CA GLY A 125 30.71 3.60 8.10
C GLY A 125 30.25 5.07 8.19
N HIS A 126 30.04 5.76 7.06
CA HIS A 126 29.44 7.11 7.10
C HIS A 126 27.97 7.04 7.53
N SER A 127 27.52 8.06 8.25
CA SER A 127 26.15 8.14 8.71
C SER A 127 25.64 9.56 8.83
N GLU A 128 24.36 9.75 8.53
CA GLU A 128 23.63 10.99 8.76
C GLU A 128 22.48 10.75 9.74
N GLU A 129 22.11 11.77 10.51
CA GLU A 129 21.07 11.67 11.53
C GLU A 129 20.18 12.92 11.57
N THR A 130 18.94 12.72 12.00
CA THR A 130 17.98 13.79 12.27
C THR A 130 17.23 13.49 13.55
N SER A 131 16.80 14.53 14.26
CA SER A 131 16.13 14.40 15.54
C SER A 131 14.84 15.21 15.59
N LEU A 132 13.82 14.65 16.22
CA LEU A 132 12.60 15.36 16.58
C LEU A 132 12.29 15.15 18.07
N SER A 133 11.65 16.14 18.68
CA SER A 133 11.26 16.11 20.08
C SER A 133 9.79 16.49 20.25
N ALA A 134 9.10 15.83 21.17
CA ALA A 134 7.72 16.14 21.54
C ALA A 134 7.41 15.69 22.98
N PRO A 135 6.42 16.32 23.65
CA PRO A 135 5.91 15.79 24.90
C PRO A 135 5.21 14.42 24.70
N PRO A 136 4.99 13.65 25.78
CA PRO A 136 4.12 12.48 25.76
C PRO A 136 2.74 12.83 25.21
N ASP A 137 2.21 11.98 24.33
CA ASP A 137 0.92 12.19 23.66
C ASP A 137 -0.22 11.92 24.64
N ASP A 138 -0.74 12.98 25.23
CA ASP A 138 -1.82 12.98 26.22
C ASP A 138 -3.22 12.80 25.61
N SER A 139 -3.32 12.50 24.31
CA SER A 139 -4.60 12.29 23.65
C SER A 139 -5.34 11.03 24.13
N GLY A 140 -6.66 11.17 24.31
CA GLY A 140 -7.56 10.09 24.69
C GLY A 140 -7.40 9.65 26.16
N LYS A 141 -7.69 8.39 26.44
CA LYS A 141 -7.61 7.80 27.80
C LYS A 141 -6.35 6.94 27.97
N LYS A 142 -5.19 7.46 27.58
CA LYS A 142 -3.91 6.74 27.65
C LYS A 142 -3.25 6.90 29.02
N ASN A 143 -2.66 5.82 29.55
CA ASN A 143 -1.76 5.91 30.71
C ASN A 143 -0.40 6.49 30.30
N VAL A 144 0.41 6.95 31.26
CA VAL A 144 1.70 7.62 30.99
C VAL A 144 2.61 6.80 30.06
N ILE A 145 2.70 5.49 30.26
CA ILE A 145 3.53 4.60 29.42
C ILE A 145 3.03 4.57 27.98
N GLN A 146 1.71 4.50 27.77
CA GLN A 146 1.09 4.53 26.44
C GLN A 146 1.29 5.87 25.75
N GLN A 147 1.18 6.99 26.48
CA GLN A 147 1.44 8.32 25.95
C GLN A 147 2.86 8.42 25.41
N MET A 148 3.85 7.94 26.18
CA MET A 148 5.25 7.90 25.76
C MET A 148 5.47 7.00 24.54
N ALA A 149 4.91 5.78 24.56
CA ALA A 149 5.04 4.84 23.46
C ALA A 149 4.43 5.37 22.15
N SER A 150 3.29 6.06 22.21
CA SER A 150 2.70 6.70 21.02
C SER A 150 3.58 7.83 20.49
N THR A 151 4.17 8.65 21.36
CA THR A 151 5.10 9.71 20.94
C THR A 151 6.34 9.12 20.28
N VAL A 152 6.97 8.10 20.88
CA VAL A 152 8.15 7.44 20.29
C VAL A 152 7.84 6.90 18.90
N THR A 153 6.76 6.13 18.77
CA THR A 153 6.33 5.55 17.48
C THR A 153 6.09 6.63 16.42
N TYR A 154 5.51 7.76 16.84
CA TYR A 154 5.26 8.89 15.94
C TYR A 154 6.58 9.51 15.49
N LEU A 155 7.48 9.86 16.42
CA LEU A 155 8.74 10.51 16.12
C LEU A 155 9.67 9.61 15.29
N GLU A 156 9.72 8.29 15.55
CA GLU A 156 10.49 7.32 14.75
C GLU A 156 10.08 7.35 13.28
N ARG A 157 8.76 7.38 13.00
CA ARG A 157 8.23 7.45 11.64
C ARG A 157 8.64 8.75 10.93
N TYR A 158 8.44 9.90 11.57
CA TYR A 158 8.69 11.20 10.93
C TYR A 158 10.18 11.53 10.80
N THR A 159 11.02 11.09 11.74
CA THR A 159 12.47 11.22 11.60
C THR A 159 13.00 10.38 10.45
N LEU A 160 12.45 9.18 10.21
CA LEU A 160 12.81 8.36 9.06
C LEU A 160 12.36 8.99 7.72
N PHE A 161 11.15 9.53 7.66
CA PHE A 161 10.69 10.31 6.50
C PHE A 161 11.59 11.51 6.21
N ALA A 162 11.92 12.29 7.25
CA ALA A 162 12.79 13.46 7.11
C ALA A 162 14.18 13.09 6.57
N LEU A 163 14.77 12.01 7.08
CA LEU A 163 16.12 11.59 6.67
C LEU A 163 16.17 10.95 5.28
N THR A 164 15.11 10.23 4.90
CA THR A 164 15.00 9.61 3.56
C THR A 164 14.47 10.58 2.51
N GLY A 165 13.88 11.71 2.91
CA GLY A 165 13.20 12.64 2.00
C GLY A 165 11.93 12.07 1.39
N LEU A 166 11.25 11.16 2.10
CA LEU A 166 10.01 10.53 1.66
C LEU A 166 8.80 11.10 2.41
N ALA A 167 7.64 11.03 1.77
CA ALA A 167 6.35 11.36 2.38
C ALA A 167 5.37 10.21 2.15
N GLY A 168 4.37 10.08 3.03
CA GLY A 168 3.23 9.19 2.76
C GLY A 168 2.39 9.76 1.61
N LYS A 169 1.85 8.89 0.74
CA LYS A 169 1.15 9.28 -0.50
C LYS A 169 0.10 10.38 -0.32
N ASP A 170 -0.63 10.35 0.78
CA ASP A 170 -1.71 11.31 1.07
C ASP A 170 -1.32 12.37 2.12
N GLN A 171 -0.03 12.52 2.47
CA GLN A 171 0.42 13.65 3.29
C GLN A 171 0.45 14.97 2.52
N ASP A 172 0.50 14.90 1.18
CA ASP A 172 0.38 16.06 0.29
C ASP A 172 -1.05 16.64 0.28
N ASP A 173 -2.07 15.78 0.45
CA ASP A 173 -3.48 16.18 0.47
C ASP A 173 -4.01 16.59 1.87
N ASP A 174 -3.31 16.23 2.95
CA ASP A 174 -3.70 16.58 4.33
C ASP A 174 -3.43 18.07 4.66
N GLY A 175 -2.71 18.80 3.79
CA GLY A 175 -2.45 20.24 3.89
C GLY A 175 -3.65 21.13 3.51
N ASN A 176 -4.74 20.56 2.97
CA ASN A 176 -5.88 21.35 2.51
C ASN A 176 -6.93 21.60 3.61
N GLY A 177 -6.46 22.10 4.76
CA GLY A 177 -7.29 22.66 5.82
C GLY A 177 -7.80 24.06 5.48
N SER A 178 -8.51 24.23 4.36
CA SER A 178 -9.37 25.41 4.04
C SER A 178 -9.96 25.42 2.62
N GLY A 179 -9.72 24.38 1.80
CA GLY A 179 -10.48 24.17 0.57
C GLY A 179 -11.69 23.29 0.85
N LYS A 180 -12.91 23.73 0.52
CA LYS A 180 -14.14 22.92 0.57
C LYS A 180 -13.84 21.52 0.01
N LYS A 181 -13.90 20.48 0.86
CA LYS A 181 -13.83 19.08 0.42
C LYS A 181 -14.75 18.92 -0.81
N PRO A 182 -14.30 18.33 -1.93
CA PRO A 182 -15.25 17.86 -2.91
C PRO A 182 -16.25 16.95 -2.20
N PRO A 183 -17.56 17.06 -2.48
CA PRO A 183 -18.56 16.25 -1.80
C PRO A 183 -18.15 14.79 -1.95
N THR A 184 -18.17 14.04 -0.84
CA THR A 184 -17.95 12.60 -0.87
C THR A 184 -19.00 11.99 -1.80
N VAL A 185 -18.56 11.57 -2.97
CA VAL A 185 -19.41 10.94 -3.98
C VAL A 185 -19.87 9.61 -3.39
N ARG A 186 -21.15 9.49 -3.04
CA ARG A 186 -21.76 8.21 -2.69
C ARG A 186 -21.85 7.33 -3.94
N PRO A 187 -21.77 5.99 -3.81
CA PRO A 187 -22.05 5.12 -4.94
C PRO A 187 -23.47 5.38 -5.49
N PRO A 188 -23.71 5.18 -6.80
CA PRO A 188 -25.05 5.31 -7.37
C PRO A 188 -26.04 4.34 -6.72
N THR A 189 -27.27 4.77 -6.49
CA THR A 189 -28.39 3.88 -6.15
C THR A 189 -28.80 3.02 -7.34
N ASP A 190 -29.59 1.97 -7.11
CA ASP A 190 -30.11 1.13 -8.19
C ASP A 190 -30.92 1.93 -9.23
N GLU A 191 -31.72 2.90 -8.78
CA GLU A 191 -32.46 3.84 -9.66
C GLU A 191 -31.52 4.72 -10.50
N GLU A 192 -30.40 5.17 -9.93
CA GLU A 192 -29.38 5.96 -10.64
C GLU A 192 -28.66 5.10 -11.68
N TRP A 193 -28.46 3.81 -11.40
CA TRP A 193 -27.91 2.85 -12.37
C TRP A 193 -28.82 2.63 -13.58
N GLU A 194 -30.15 2.65 -13.39
CA GLU A 194 -31.10 2.56 -14.51
C GLU A 194 -30.98 3.77 -15.44
N VAL A 195 -30.91 4.98 -14.87
CA VAL A 195 -30.71 6.21 -15.66
C VAL A 195 -29.38 6.18 -16.40
N ILE A 196 -28.30 5.75 -15.74
CA ILE A 196 -26.97 5.59 -16.37
C ILE A 196 -27.02 4.58 -17.51
N ALA A 197 -27.74 3.46 -17.35
CA ALA A 197 -27.89 2.46 -18.40
C ALA A 197 -28.60 3.03 -19.64
N GLU A 198 -29.63 3.86 -19.44
CA GLU A 198 -30.33 4.54 -20.54
C GLU A 198 -29.47 5.61 -21.22
N VAL A 199 -28.65 6.34 -20.46
CA VAL A 199 -27.62 7.24 -21.03
C VAL A 199 -26.63 6.46 -21.89
N CYS A 200 -26.17 5.29 -21.44
CA CYS A 200 -25.25 4.45 -22.21
C CYS A 200 -25.84 3.98 -23.53
N LYS A 201 -27.16 3.67 -23.57
CA LYS A 201 -27.87 3.28 -24.80
C LYS A 201 -28.05 4.45 -25.77
N ALA A 202 -28.18 5.66 -25.26
CA ALA A 202 -28.37 6.87 -26.07
C ALA A 202 -27.08 7.40 -26.70
N ILE A 203 -25.90 6.96 -26.25
CA ILE A 203 -24.60 7.36 -26.81
C ILE A 203 -24.27 6.49 -28.03
N PRO A 204 -23.99 7.08 -29.21
CA PRO A 204 -23.63 6.31 -30.40
C PRO A 204 -22.24 5.69 -30.23
N ALA A 205 -22.18 4.37 -30.08
CA ALA A 205 -20.91 3.65 -29.97
C ALA A 205 -20.32 3.33 -31.37
N PRO A 206 -18.98 3.43 -31.54
CA PRO A 206 -18.33 3.01 -32.78
C PRO A 206 -18.39 1.47 -32.96
N PRO A 207 -18.30 0.96 -34.21
CA PRO A 207 -18.44 -0.48 -34.50
C PRO A 207 -17.50 -1.36 -33.66
N GLY A 208 -18.06 -2.40 -33.03
CA GLY A 208 -17.30 -3.36 -32.20
C GLY A 208 -16.92 -2.85 -30.81
N LYS A 209 -17.50 -1.72 -30.37
CA LYS A 209 -17.33 -1.19 -29.01
C LYS A 209 -18.67 -0.88 -28.36
N ARG A 210 -18.72 -0.98 -27.04
CA ARG A 210 -19.84 -0.57 -26.19
C ARG A 210 -19.41 0.52 -25.21
N VAL A 211 -20.39 1.26 -24.70
CA VAL A 211 -20.18 2.32 -23.70
C VAL A 211 -19.99 1.72 -22.31
N ASP A 212 -18.98 2.17 -21.57
CA ASP A 212 -18.69 1.73 -20.21
C ASP A 212 -19.53 2.52 -19.18
N ALA A 213 -20.56 1.88 -18.62
CA ALA A 213 -21.46 2.47 -17.63
C ALA A 213 -20.74 2.98 -16.37
N LYS A 214 -19.64 2.35 -15.95
CA LYS A 214 -18.88 2.80 -14.77
C LYS A 214 -18.14 4.10 -15.05
N LYS A 215 -17.63 4.27 -16.28
CA LYS A 215 -16.97 5.51 -16.70
C LYS A 215 -17.99 6.63 -16.92
N VAL A 216 -19.14 6.34 -17.51
CA VAL A 216 -20.26 7.29 -17.60
C VAL A 216 -20.64 7.78 -16.21
N ALA A 217 -20.82 6.87 -15.25
CA ALA A 217 -21.10 7.21 -13.87
C ALA A 217 -20.00 8.13 -13.29
N ALA A 218 -18.72 7.75 -13.37
CA ALA A 218 -17.64 8.56 -12.84
C ALA A 218 -17.66 10.01 -13.38
N ILE A 219 -17.83 10.17 -14.70
CA ILE A 219 -17.85 11.49 -15.37
C ILE A 219 -19.07 12.33 -14.94
N CYS A 220 -20.25 11.72 -14.83
CA CYS A 220 -21.45 12.40 -14.37
C CYS A 220 -21.30 12.91 -12.93
N TYR A 221 -20.73 12.10 -12.03
CA TYR A 221 -20.56 12.49 -10.62
C TYR A 221 -19.40 13.48 -10.40
N GLU A 222 -18.35 13.45 -11.24
CA GLU A 222 -17.22 14.38 -11.16
C GLU A 222 -17.55 15.78 -11.68
N SER A 223 -18.34 15.88 -12.76
CA SER A 223 -18.60 17.16 -13.45
C SER A 223 -19.52 18.13 -12.69
N ARG A 224 -20.19 17.69 -11.62
CA ARG A 224 -21.21 18.45 -10.86
C ARG A 224 -22.30 19.12 -11.72
N GLN A 225 -22.44 18.75 -13.01
CA GLN A 225 -23.29 19.45 -13.98
C GLN A 225 -24.29 18.57 -14.72
N ALA A 226 -24.34 17.27 -14.45
CA ALA A 226 -25.43 16.42 -14.91
C ALA A 226 -25.89 15.60 -13.72
N TYR A 227 -27.15 15.80 -13.33
CA TYR A 227 -27.78 15.07 -12.25
C TYR A 227 -28.41 13.80 -12.84
N PRO A 228 -27.82 12.59 -12.71
CA PRO A 228 -28.40 11.35 -13.23
C PRO A 228 -29.50 10.84 -12.29
N TYR A 229 -30.39 11.73 -11.83
CA TYR A 229 -31.50 11.38 -10.95
C TYR A 229 -32.82 11.24 -11.71
N ASP A 230 -32.86 11.62 -13.00
CA ASP A 230 -34.11 11.71 -13.75
C ASP A 230 -33.93 11.31 -15.22
N MET A 231 -34.80 10.41 -15.66
CA MET A 231 -34.96 9.95 -17.04
C MET A 231 -35.15 11.10 -18.04
N ALA A 232 -35.70 12.24 -17.60
CA ALA A 232 -35.88 13.43 -18.44
C ALA A 232 -34.56 14.00 -19.00
N HIS A 233 -33.41 13.70 -18.39
CA HIS A 233 -32.12 14.27 -18.76
C HIS A 233 -31.22 13.32 -19.57
N VAL A 234 -31.70 12.13 -19.91
CA VAL A 234 -30.92 11.09 -20.62
C VAL A 234 -30.34 11.62 -21.93
N THR A 235 -31.18 12.19 -22.80
CA THR A 235 -30.77 12.69 -24.12
C THR A 235 -29.71 13.79 -24.03
N ARG A 236 -29.94 14.79 -23.18
CA ARG A 236 -29.01 15.91 -22.97
C ARG A 236 -27.65 15.43 -22.44
N THR A 237 -27.67 14.41 -21.57
CA THR A 237 -26.43 13.85 -20.99
C THR A 237 -25.66 13.05 -22.04
N ALA A 238 -26.35 12.29 -22.89
CA ALA A 238 -25.74 11.55 -23.98
C ALA A 238 -25.10 12.46 -25.04
N GLU A 239 -25.77 13.56 -25.41
CA GLU A 239 -25.22 14.60 -26.30
C GLU A 239 -23.95 15.22 -25.72
N TRP A 240 -24.00 15.64 -24.46
CA TRP A 240 -22.86 16.22 -23.76
C TRP A 240 -21.66 15.25 -23.68
N LEU A 241 -21.89 13.98 -23.36
CA LEU A 241 -20.83 12.96 -23.33
C LEU A 241 -20.23 12.68 -24.71
N SER A 242 -21.06 12.77 -25.76
CA SER A 242 -20.62 12.58 -27.15
C SER A 242 -19.75 13.75 -27.64
N ASP A 243 -20.10 14.99 -27.27
CA ASP A 243 -19.34 16.20 -27.61
C ASP A 243 -17.95 16.26 -26.97
N MET A 244 -17.75 15.60 -25.83
CA MET A 244 -16.47 15.58 -25.10
C MET A 244 -15.35 14.79 -25.81
N ASN A 245 -15.66 14.04 -26.90
CA ASN A 245 -14.72 13.23 -27.68
C ASN A 245 -13.75 12.40 -26.82
N ARG A 246 -14.29 11.53 -25.95
CA ARG A 246 -13.51 10.71 -25.00
C ARG A 246 -13.42 9.25 -25.47
N PRO A 247 -12.31 8.83 -26.11
CA PRO A 247 -12.17 7.47 -26.61
C PRO A 247 -12.14 6.43 -25.48
N GLU A 248 -11.80 6.83 -24.25
CA GLU A 248 -11.80 5.93 -23.08
C GLU A 248 -13.21 5.47 -22.69
N LEU A 249 -14.26 6.14 -23.16
CA LEU A 249 -15.66 5.80 -22.86
C LEU A 249 -16.10 4.48 -23.50
N PHE A 250 -15.41 4.07 -24.57
CA PHE A 250 -15.76 2.92 -25.39
C PHE A 250 -14.82 1.75 -25.11
N ILE A 251 -15.37 0.65 -24.64
CA ILE A 251 -14.66 -0.62 -24.44
C ILE A 251 -15.02 -1.59 -25.56
N PRO A 252 -14.12 -2.51 -25.97
CA PRO A 252 -14.45 -3.56 -26.93
C PRO A 252 -15.73 -4.30 -26.49
N GLU A 253 -16.59 -4.62 -27.45
CA GLU A 253 -17.64 -5.60 -27.17
C GLU A 253 -16.97 -6.90 -26.70
N PRO A 254 -17.51 -7.56 -25.67
CA PRO A 254 -17.01 -8.88 -25.31
C PRO A 254 -17.10 -9.73 -26.57
N LYS A 255 -15.95 -10.21 -27.07
CA LYS A 255 -15.97 -11.25 -28.08
C LYS A 255 -16.73 -12.43 -27.49
N ASP A 256 -17.66 -12.97 -28.25
CA ASP A 256 -18.22 -14.30 -28.00
C ASP A 256 -17.12 -15.35 -28.24
N GLU A 257 -16.05 -15.35 -27.43
CA GLU A 257 -15.00 -16.37 -27.39
C GLU A 257 -15.42 -17.54 -26.48
N PHE A 258 -16.69 -17.93 -26.56
CA PHE A 258 -17.22 -19.16 -25.95
C PHE A 258 -17.73 -20.18 -26.97
N ASP A 259 -17.75 -19.84 -28.25
CA ASP A 259 -18.08 -20.75 -29.35
C ASP A 259 -16.92 -20.75 -30.36
N GLU A 260 -15.95 -21.66 -30.20
CA GLU A 260 -15.33 -22.39 -31.34
C GLU A 260 -14.21 -23.38 -30.98
N HIS A 261 -13.69 -23.44 -29.75
CA HIS A 261 -12.69 -24.47 -29.38
C HIS A 261 -13.03 -25.19 -28.07
N VAL A 262 -14.13 -25.95 -28.07
CA VAL A 262 -14.25 -27.12 -27.19
C VAL A 262 -13.47 -28.25 -27.83
N GLU A 263 -12.14 -28.20 -27.73
CA GLU A 263 -11.37 -29.43 -27.90
C GLU A 263 -11.68 -30.35 -26.72
N ASN A 264 -12.10 -31.56 -27.09
CA ASN A 264 -12.64 -32.62 -26.26
C ASN A 264 -11.67 -32.96 -25.11
N PHE A 265 -11.87 -32.34 -23.93
CA PHE A 265 -11.08 -32.56 -22.72
C PHE A 265 -11.26 -33.96 -22.10
N ASN A 266 -12.00 -34.85 -22.76
CA ASN A 266 -12.38 -36.16 -22.25
C ASN A 266 -11.51 -37.32 -22.76
N SER A 267 -10.28 -37.02 -23.21
CA SER A 267 -9.33 -38.06 -23.64
C SER A 267 -7.89 -37.74 -23.22
N GLN A 268 -7.68 -37.42 -21.94
CA GLN A 268 -6.36 -37.65 -21.34
C GLN A 268 -6.37 -39.02 -20.64
N PRO A 269 -5.37 -39.90 -20.88
CA PRO A 269 -5.27 -41.16 -20.16
C PRO A 269 -5.08 -40.86 -18.67
N GLU A 270 -5.95 -41.46 -17.86
CA GLU A 270 -5.99 -41.25 -16.40
C GLU A 270 -4.63 -41.55 -15.77
N ASP A 271 -4.11 -40.59 -14.99
CA ASP A 271 -2.87 -40.73 -14.23
C ASP A 271 -3.08 -41.78 -13.12
N PRO A 272 -2.33 -42.90 -13.10
CA PRO A 272 -2.46 -43.93 -12.07
C PRO A 272 -2.18 -43.38 -10.65
N ALA A 273 -1.36 -42.32 -10.51
CA ALA A 273 -1.12 -41.68 -9.23
C ALA A 273 -2.34 -40.88 -8.73
N ALA A 274 -3.10 -40.28 -9.66
CA ALA A 274 -4.35 -39.59 -9.32
C ALA A 274 -5.42 -40.58 -8.82
N LYS A 275 -5.52 -41.76 -9.46
CA LYS A 275 -6.43 -42.84 -9.05
C LYS A 275 -6.10 -43.42 -7.67
N GLU A 276 -4.81 -43.57 -7.38
CA GLU A 276 -4.35 -44.08 -6.08
C GLU A 276 -4.56 -43.05 -4.96
N ALA A 277 -4.39 -41.75 -5.27
CA ALA A 277 -4.71 -40.65 -4.37
C ALA A 277 -6.23 -40.55 -4.09
N GLU A 278 -7.06 -40.70 -5.12
CA GLU A 278 -8.53 -40.72 -4.99
C GLU A 278 -9.04 -41.92 -4.18
N ALA A 279 -8.48 -43.12 -4.42
CA ALA A 279 -8.82 -44.31 -3.64
C ALA A 279 -8.42 -44.16 -2.15
N THR A 280 -7.27 -43.53 -1.90
CA THR A 280 -6.77 -43.25 -0.54
C THR A 280 -7.62 -42.18 0.16
N ALA A 281 -8.08 -41.16 -0.57
CA ALA A 281 -8.98 -40.14 -0.05
C ALA A 281 -10.38 -40.71 0.24
N ALA A 282 -10.93 -41.53 -0.65
CA ALA A 282 -12.21 -42.20 -0.46
C ALA A 282 -12.19 -43.17 0.75
N ALA A 283 -11.07 -43.86 0.99
CA ALA A 283 -10.90 -44.73 2.15
C ALA A 283 -10.72 -43.97 3.48
N LYS A 284 -10.13 -42.77 3.46
CA LYS A 284 -9.89 -41.95 4.67
C LYS A 284 -11.06 -41.05 5.05
N PHE A 285 -11.85 -40.61 4.08
CA PHE A 285 -12.86 -39.55 4.27
C PHE A 285 -14.26 -39.99 3.82
N GLY A 286 -14.49 -41.30 3.66
CA GLY A 286 -15.72 -41.90 3.14
C GLY A 286 -16.98 -41.81 4.02
N GLU A 287 -17.04 -40.91 5.00
CA GLU A 287 -18.30 -40.59 5.67
C GLU A 287 -18.90 -39.33 5.03
N LYS A 288 -20.06 -39.54 4.40
CA LYS A 288 -20.87 -38.52 3.73
C LYS A 288 -21.07 -37.32 4.66
N ASN A 289 -20.66 -36.13 4.21
CA ASN A 289 -21.11 -34.88 4.82
C ASN A 289 -22.62 -34.77 4.62
N GLU A 290 -23.38 -35.19 5.62
CA GLU A 290 -24.81 -34.95 5.72
C GLU A 290 -24.98 -33.43 5.83
N GLN A 291 -25.50 -32.79 4.78
CA GLN A 291 -25.92 -31.40 4.85
C GLN A 291 -27.08 -31.34 5.86
N VAL A 292 -26.80 -30.83 7.06
CA VAL A 292 -27.79 -30.69 8.12
C VAL A 292 -28.83 -29.64 7.70
N GLU A 293 -30.09 -30.05 7.63
CA GLU A 293 -31.20 -29.19 7.23
C GLU A 293 -31.47 -28.14 8.32
N LEU A 294 -31.40 -26.85 7.97
CA LEU A 294 -31.52 -25.73 8.93
C LEU A 294 -32.96 -25.57 9.44
N ARG A 295 -33.14 -25.68 10.77
CA ARG A 295 -34.44 -25.79 11.44
C ARG A 295 -35.24 -24.50 11.59
N TYR A 296 -34.60 -23.38 11.87
CA TYR A 296 -35.27 -22.12 12.23
C TYR A 296 -35.04 -21.03 11.19
N TYR A 297 -36.06 -20.20 10.97
CA TYR A 297 -36.03 -19.07 10.04
C TYR A 297 -36.60 -17.82 10.72
N CYS A 298 -35.88 -16.69 10.63
CA CYS A 298 -36.34 -15.41 11.17
C CYS A 298 -37.02 -14.55 10.10
N THR A 299 -38.29 -14.21 10.29
CA THR A 299 -39.11 -13.42 9.34
C THR A 299 -38.71 -11.94 9.25
N LYS A 300 -37.88 -11.44 10.17
CA LYS A 300 -37.47 -10.03 10.21
C LYS A 300 -36.16 -9.75 9.47
N CYS A 301 -35.28 -10.74 9.37
CA CYS A 301 -33.96 -10.56 8.74
C CYS A 301 -33.58 -11.70 7.79
N ASP A 302 -34.55 -12.54 7.42
CA ASP A 302 -34.43 -13.66 6.49
C ASP A 302 -33.27 -14.64 6.78
N LYS A 303 -32.86 -14.72 8.05
CA LYS A 303 -31.73 -15.56 8.45
C LYS A 303 -32.20 -16.93 8.89
N GLU A 304 -31.59 -17.96 8.32
CA GLU A 304 -31.77 -19.38 8.66
C GLU A 304 -30.69 -19.85 9.63
N PHE A 305 -31.07 -20.69 10.61
CA PHE A 305 -30.15 -21.19 11.64
C PHE A 305 -30.67 -22.46 12.32
N GLU A 306 -29.76 -23.24 12.90
CA GLU A 306 -30.08 -24.54 13.51
C GLU A 306 -30.41 -24.44 15.01
N GLU A 307 -29.76 -23.54 15.74
CA GLU A 307 -29.97 -23.35 17.18
C GLU A 307 -30.00 -21.86 17.57
N PHE A 308 -30.70 -21.55 18.65
CA PHE A 308 -30.76 -20.18 19.19
C PHE A 308 -29.53 -19.86 20.04
N LYS A 309 -28.95 -18.67 19.87
CA LYS A 309 -27.95 -18.14 20.84
C LYS A 309 -28.57 -17.89 22.23
N ILE A 310 -29.83 -17.46 22.25
CA ILE A 310 -30.66 -17.24 23.45
C ILE A 310 -32.07 -17.75 23.11
N LYS A 311 -32.67 -18.60 23.97
CA LYS A 311 -33.96 -19.25 23.68
C LYS A 311 -34.99 -18.27 23.11
N GLY A 312 -35.41 -18.53 21.86
CA GLY A 312 -36.43 -17.75 21.16
C GLY A 312 -35.97 -16.41 20.59
N VAL A 313 -34.66 -16.19 20.39
CA VAL A 313 -34.11 -14.95 19.80
C VAL A 313 -33.24 -15.26 18.59
N CYS A 314 -33.39 -14.45 17.54
CA CYS A 314 -32.62 -14.56 16.30
C CYS A 314 -31.11 -14.50 16.57
N VAL A 315 -30.35 -15.37 15.89
CA VAL A 315 -28.88 -15.43 16.01
C VAL A 315 -28.15 -14.24 15.40
N ASN A 316 -28.84 -13.43 14.59
CA ASN A 316 -28.32 -12.17 14.07
C ASN A 316 -28.28 -11.13 15.21
N THR A 317 -27.07 -10.72 15.58
CA THR A 317 -26.80 -9.76 16.66
C THR A 317 -27.45 -8.41 16.44
N ASP A 318 -27.73 -8.06 15.18
CA ASP A 318 -28.35 -6.78 14.81
C ASP A 318 -29.88 -6.85 14.78
N CYS A 319 -30.45 -8.05 14.72
CA CYS A 319 -31.90 -8.25 14.61
C CYS A 319 -32.56 -8.46 15.97
N LEU A 320 -32.03 -9.40 16.77
CA LEU A 320 -32.54 -9.81 18.09
C LEU A 320 -34.07 -10.05 18.16
N SER A 321 -34.71 -10.34 17.02
CA SER A 321 -36.16 -10.57 16.96
C SER A 321 -36.53 -11.89 17.61
N ARG A 322 -37.77 -11.97 18.11
CA ARG A 322 -38.40 -13.22 18.58
C ARG A 322 -39.34 -13.83 17.54
N ASP A 323 -39.54 -13.16 16.41
CA ASP A 323 -40.37 -13.63 15.31
C ASP A 323 -39.59 -14.66 14.48
N ILE A 324 -39.67 -15.92 14.92
CA ILE A 324 -38.91 -17.05 14.39
C ILE A 324 -39.88 -18.20 14.13
N ILE A 325 -39.79 -18.77 12.93
CA ILE A 325 -40.56 -19.92 12.49
C ILE A 325 -39.69 -21.17 12.67
N ASP A 326 -40.21 -22.18 13.36
CA ASP A 326 -39.62 -23.53 13.46
C ASP A 326 -40.20 -24.39 12.33
N ARG A 327 -39.38 -24.71 11.33
CA ARG A 327 -39.80 -25.48 10.15
C ARG A 327 -40.21 -26.91 10.49
N GLN A 328 -39.87 -27.41 11.67
CA GLN A 328 -40.24 -28.75 12.15
C GLN A 328 -41.53 -28.75 13.01
N LYS A 329 -42.14 -27.59 13.26
CA LYS A 329 -43.39 -27.46 14.05
C LYS A 329 -44.57 -26.86 13.30
N SER A 330 -44.41 -26.59 12.00
CA SER A 330 -45.50 -26.20 11.10
C SER A 330 -46.34 -27.38 10.67
#